data_AF-A0A840DQQ3-F1
#
_entry.id   AF-A0A840DQQ3-F1
#
_cell.length_a   1.000
_cell.length_b   1.000
_cell.length_c   1.000
_cell.angle_alpha   90.00
_cell.angle_beta   90.00
_cell.angle_gamma   90.00
#
_symmetry.space_group_name_H-M   'P 1'
#
loop_
_entity.id
_entity.type
_entity.pdbx_description
1 polymer ?
#
loop_
_entity_poly.entity_id
_entity_poly.type
_entity_poly.pdbx_seq_one_letter_code
_entity_poly.pdbx_strand_id
1 'polypeptide(L)'
;MVYYVWLVVNSLLLISSLLVIWVSHPYDSATVLAGKWFAQLAILLFFINVNMYFIFLVIRKSKARHVKVTLSKRARSMMKAHIPFALVGTSMILFHGAIMAWKVGATIGFIHPKMVTGYGSVGLLTITLLAGFLRHRKASGFRRKFHLIAAMLFACLFLIHLFWPI
;
A
#
# COMPACT_ATOMS: atom_id res chain seq x y z
N MET A 1 24.87 -3.68 6.55
CA MET A 1 24.13 -2.92 7.59
C MET A 1 22.84 -2.29 7.07
N VAL A 2 22.88 -1.34 6.12
CA VAL A 2 21.66 -0.62 5.64
C VAL A 2 20.54 -1.54 5.14
N TYR A 3 20.86 -2.63 4.46
CA TYR A 3 19.83 -3.56 3.96
C TYR A 3 19.15 -4.38 5.06
N TYR A 4 19.84 -4.67 6.18
CA TYR A 4 19.25 -5.38 7.32
C TYR A 4 18.27 -4.48 8.06
N VAL A 5 18.63 -3.21 8.27
CA VAL A 5 17.71 -2.21 8.85
C VAL A 5 16.45 -2.09 8.00
N TRP A 6 16.58 -2.03 6.68
CA TRP A 6 15.43 -2.01 5.77
C TRP A 6 14.54 -3.26 5.87
N LEU A 7 15.15 -4.46 5.92
CA LEU A 7 14.41 -5.71 6.09
C LEU A 7 13.64 -5.72 7.41
N VAL A 8 14.31 -5.37 8.51
CA VAL A 8 13.69 -5.31 9.85
C VAL A 8 12.53 -4.33 9.87
N VAL A 9 12.72 -3.11 9.35
CA VAL A 9 11.65 -2.09 9.30
C VAL A 9 10.46 -2.58 8.47
N ASN A 10 10.68 -3.20 7.31
CA ASN A 10 9.57 -3.71 6.48
C ASN A 10 8.86 -4.89 7.13
N SER A 11 9.60 -5.80 7.76
CA SER A 11 9.03 -6.94 8.49
C SER A 11 8.20 -6.46 9.68
N LEU A 12 8.72 -5.51 10.47
CA LEU A 12 8.00 -4.92 11.59
C LEU A 12 6.76 -4.15 11.13
N LEU A 13 6.86 -3.38 10.04
CA LEU A 13 5.73 -2.64 9.48
C LEU A 13 4.64 -3.59 8.97
N LEU A 14 5.03 -4.69 8.31
CA LEU A 14 4.09 -5.73 7.91
C LEU A 14 3.45 -6.38 9.14
N ILE A 15 4.21 -6.91 10.09
CA ILE A 15 3.68 -7.59 11.28
C ILE A 15 2.76 -6.66 12.09
N SER A 16 3.20 -5.43 12.36
CA SER A 16 2.39 -4.44 13.09
C SER A 16 1.08 -4.12 12.36
N SER A 17 1.11 -3.96 11.03
CA SER A 17 -0.12 -3.75 10.25
C SER A 17 -1.09 -4.92 10.34
N LEU A 18 -0.58 -6.15 10.33
CA LEU A 18 -1.41 -7.35 10.47
C LEU A 18 -2.05 -7.38 11.86
N LEU A 19 -1.28 -7.10 12.91
CA LEU A 19 -1.76 -7.14 14.30
C LEU A 19 -2.78 -6.04 14.60
N VAL A 20 -2.54 -4.81 14.14
CA VAL A 20 -3.41 -3.65 14.43
C VAL A 20 -4.84 -3.87 13.94
N ILE A 21 -5.02 -4.51 12.78
CA ILE A 21 -6.35 -4.80 12.22
C ILE A 21 -7.15 -5.74 13.13
N TRP A 22 -6.49 -6.75 13.71
CA TRP A 22 -7.14 -7.76 14.54
C TRP A 22 -7.37 -7.31 15.98
N VAL A 23 -6.41 -6.59 16.58
CA VAL A 23 -6.48 -6.16 17.98
C VAL A 23 -7.43 -4.99 18.17
N SER A 24 -7.46 -4.03 17.24
CA SER A 24 -8.13 -2.74 17.47
C SER A 24 -9.65 -2.76 17.25
N HIS A 25 -10.25 -3.92 16.95
CA HIS A 25 -11.65 -3.97 16.51
C HIS A 25 -12.35 -5.27 16.97
N PRO A 26 -13.31 -5.20 17.91
CA PRO A 26 -14.22 -6.30 18.21
C PRO A 26 -15.04 -6.71 16.97
N TYR A 27 -15.56 -7.95 16.95
CA TYR A 27 -16.31 -8.48 15.81
C TYR A 27 -17.81 -8.34 16.03
N ASP A 28 -18.42 -7.33 15.40
CA ASP A 28 -19.87 -7.13 15.54
C ASP A 28 -20.67 -7.84 14.44
N SER A 29 -20.04 -8.23 13.31
CA SER A 29 -20.70 -8.96 12.23
C SER A 29 -19.74 -9.66 11.26
N ALA A 30 -20.23 -10.69 10.57
CA ALA A 30 -19.51 -11.38 9.49
C ALA A 30 -19.13 -10.44 8.33
N THR A 31 -19.93 -9.41 8.06
CA THR A 31 -19.63 -8.41 7.02
C THR A 31 -18.40 -7.58 7.38
N VAL A 32 -18.28 -7.12 8.62
CA VAL A 32 -17.10 -6.37 9.10
C VAL A 32 -15.86 -7.27 9.06
N LEU A 33 -15.99 -8.55 9.40
CA LEU A 33 -14.91 -9.52 9.27
C LEU A 33 -14.41 -9.66 7.82
N ALA A 34 -15.32 -9.77 6.84
CA ALA A 34 -14.94 -9.79 5.43
C ALA A 34 -14.19 -8.51 5.01
N GLY A 35 -14.64 -7.35 5.49
CA GLY A 35 -13.95 -6.07 5.27
C GLY A 35 -12.53 -6.04 5.85
N LYS A 36 -12.28 -6.66 7.01
CA LYS A 36 -10.93 -6.82 7.58
C LYS A 36 -10.05 -7.73 6.73
N TRP A 37 -10.59 -8.84 6.22
CA TRP A 37 -9.86 -9.71 5.30
C TRP A 37 -9.45 -8.99 4.00
N PHE A 38 -10.34 -8.19 3.43
CA PHE A 38 -10.00 -7.34 2.29
C PHE A 38 -8.90 -6.33 2.62
N ALA A 39 -8.94 -5.71 3.79
CA ALA A 39 -7.84 -4.84 4.25
C ALA A 39 -6.52 -5.63 4.33
N GLN A 40 -6.52 -6.82 4.92
CA GLN A 40 -5.31 -7.63 5.08
C GLN A 40 -4.65 -7.96 3.73
N LEU A 41 -5.47 -8.41 2.76
CA LEU A 41 -5.00 -8.71 1.42
C LEU A 41 -4.53 -7.46 0.69
N ALA A 42 -5.26 -6.35 0.82
CA ALA A 42 -4.87 -5.06 0.25
C ALA A 42 -3.51 -4.59 0.76
N ILE A 43 -3.28 -4.68 2.07
CA ILE A 43 -2.04 -4.26 2.72
C ILE A 43 -0.86 -5.11 2.24
N LEU A 44 -1.04 -6.43 2.16
CA LEU A 44 0.00 -7.32 1.66
C LEU A 44 0.40 -6.96 0.22
N LEU A 45 -0.59 -6.78 -0.66
CA LEU A 45 -0.36 -6.39 -2.06
C LEU A 45 0.25 -4.99 -2.16
N PHE A 46 -0.19 -4.05 -1.33
CA PHE A 46 0.37 -2.70 -1.25
C PHE A 46 1.84 -2.74 -0.84
N PHE A 47 2.20 -3.51 0.19
CA PHE A 47 3.58 -3.64 0.61
C PHE A 47 4.47 -4.25 -0.47
N ILE A 48 4.00 -5.27 -1.18
CA ILE A 48 4.75 -5.82 -2.32
C ILE A 48 4.99 -4.74 -3.39
N ASN A 49 3.97 -3.92 -3.68
CA ASN A 49 4.05 -2.85 -4.67
C ASN A 49 5.02 -1.72 -4.26
N VAL A 50 4.93 -1.23 -3.03
CA VAL A 50 5.81 -0.14 -2.54
C VAL A 50 7.26 -0.61 -2.37
N ASN A 51 7.47 -1.90 -2.04
CA ASN A 51 8.80 -2.47 -1.84
C ASN A 51 9.70 -2.39 -3.09
N MET A 52 9.11 -2.32 -4.28
CA MET A 52 9.85 -2.17 -5.51
C MET A 52 10.72 -0.89 -5.52
N TYR A 53 10.25 0.22 -4.93
CA TYR A 53 11.05 1.44 -4.82
C TYR A 53 12.31 1.23 -3.98
N PHE A 54 12.17 0.59 -2.82
CA PHE A 54 13.30 0.34 -1.93
C PHE A 54 14.32 -0.62 -2.54
N ILE A 55 13.86 -1.65 -3.26
CA ILE A 55 14.75 -2.55 -4.00
C ILE A 55 15.58 -1.75 -5.02
N PHE A 56 14.97 -0.83 -5.77
CA PHE A 56 15.72 0.04 -6.68
C PHE A 56 16.71 0.96 -5.95
N LEU A 57 16.36 1.45 -4.77
CA LEU A 57 17.26 2.26 -3.95
C LEU A 57 18.48 1.45 -3.50
N VAL A 58 18.28 0.22 -3.02
CA VAL A 58 19.37 -0.69 -2.63
C VAL A 58 20.26 -1.03 -3.82
N ILE A 59 19.69 -1.32 -4.99
CA ILE A 59 20.48 -1.55 -6.23
C ILE A 59 21.35 -0.33 -6.56
N ARG A 60 20.82 0.89 -6.41
CA ARG A 60 21.54 2.13 -6.73
C ARG A 60 22.67 2.43 -5.76
N LYS A 61 22.49 2.11 -4.47
CA LYS A 61 23.43 2.44 -3.39
C LYS A 61 24.43 1.33 -3.07
N SER A 62 24.14 0.08 -3.42
CA SER A 62 25.03 -1.04 -3.16
C SER A 62 26.29 -0.98 -4.03
N LYS A 63 27.46 -1.18 -3.42
CA LYS A 63 28.74 -1.37 -4.12
C LYS A 63 28.97 -2.82 -4.56
N ALA A 64 28.27 -3.78 -3.93
CA ALA A 64 28.48 -5.21 -4.17
C ALA A 64 27.80 -5.67 -5.47
N ARG A 65 28.59 -6.09 -6.47
CA ARG A 65 28.09 -6.52 -7.78
C ARG A 65 27.08 -7.67 -7.70
N HIS A 66 27.36 -8.69 -6.88
CA HIS A 66 26.46 -9.85 -6.74
C HIS A 66 25.07 -9.43 -6.22
N VAL A 67 25.01 -8.52 -5.23
CA VAL A 67 23.75 -7.97 -4.71
C VAL A 67 22.98 -7.23 -5.81
N LYS A 68 23.65 -6.38 -6.58
CA LYS A 68 23.01 -5.61 -7.67
C LYS A 68 22.41 -6.55 -8.73
N VAL A 69 23.14 -7.58 -9.14
CA VAL A 69 22.69 -8.52 -10.17
C VAL A 69 21.48 -9.32 -9.66
N THR A 70 21.57 -9.89 -8.46
CA THR A 70 20.49 -10.68 -7.86
C THR A 70 19.22 -9.85 -7.68
N LEU A 71 19.33 -8.65 -7.10
CA LEU A 71 18.17 -7.77 -6.91
C LEU A 71 17.62 -7.25 -8.24
N SER A 72 18.45 -6.98 -9.25
CA SER A 72 17.96 -6.54 -10.57
C SER A 72 17.15 -7.63 -11.28
N LYS A 73 17.56 -8.91 -11.17
CA LYS A 73 16.78 -10.05 -11.69
C LYS A 73 15.42 -10.14 -11.00
N ARG A 74 15.39 -10.02 -9.67
CA ARG A 74 14.13 -10.02 -8.89
C ARG A 74 13.24 -8.81 -9.21
N ALA A 75 13.81 -7.61 -9.26
CA ALA A 75 13.09 -6.39 -9.59
C ALA A 75 12.43 -6.44 -10.97
N ARG A 76 13.07 -7.08 -11.97
CA ARG A 76 12.47 -7.28 -13.29
C ARG A 76 11.22 -8.15 -13.24
N SER A 77 11.21 -9.20 -12.41
CA SER A 77 10.02 -10.03 -12.19
C SER A 77 8.93 -9.25 -11.47
N MET A 78 9.29 -8.53 -10.39
CA MET A 78 8.34 -7.69 -9.64
C MET A 78 7.72 -6.59 -10.50
N MET A 79 8.48 -5.98 -11.42
CA MET A 79 7.94 -4.97 -12.34
C MET A 79 6.83 -5.51 -13.24
N LYS A 80 6.90 -6.79 -13.63
CA LYS A 80 5.83 -7.44 -14.42
C LYS A 80 4.58 -7.68 -13.57
N ALA A 81 4.78 -8.09 -12.31
CA ALA A 81 3.68 -8.35 -11.37
C ALA A 81 3.08 -7.08 -10.75
N HIS A 82 3.79 -5.94 -10.79
CA HIS A 82 3.41 -4.68 -10.17
C HIS A 82 2.01 -4.21 -10.59
N ILE A 83 1.72 -4.19 -11.90
CA ILE A 83 0.41 -3.72 -12.38
C ILE A 83 -0.71 -4.68 -11.97
N PRO A 84 -0.64 -6.01 -12.21
CA PRO A 84 -1.64 -6.95 -11.72
C PRO A 84 -1.89 -6.84 -10.21
N PHE A 85 -0.82 -6.78 -9.39
CA PHE A 85 -0.97 -6.66 -7.94
C PHE A 85 -1.57 -5.32 -7.52
N ALA A 86 -1.24 -4.22 -8.19
CA ALA A 86 -1.86 -2.93 -7.94
C ALA A 86 -3.37 -2.94 -8.26
N LEU A 87 -3.77 -3.61 -9.34
CA LEU A 87 -5.19 -3.75 -9.70
C LEU A 87 -5.95 -4.61 -8.68
N VAL A 88 -5.43 -5.79 -8.34
CA VAL A 88 -6.06 -6.66 -7.33
C VAL A 88 -6.12 -5.95 -5.98
N GLY A 89 -5.02 -5.31 -5.56
CA GLY A 89 -4.96 -4.56 -4.30
C GLY A 89 -5.95 -3.40 -4.27
N THR A 90 -6.10 -2.67 -5.38
CA THR A 90 -7.11 -1.62 -5.52
C THR A 90 -8.51 -2.19 -5.35
N SER A 91 -8.85 -3.30 -6.00
CA SER A 91 -10.16 -3.94 -5.84
C SER A 91 -10.43 -4.32 -4.38
N MET A 92 -9.44 -4.89 -3.67
CA MET A 92 -9.56 -5.19 -2.24
C MET A 92 -9.78 -3.93 -1.39
N ILE A 93 -9.08 -2.82 -1.69
CA ILE A 93 -9.27 -1.52 -1.01
C ILE A 93 -10.68 -0.99 -1.23
N LEU A 94 -11.22 -1.09 -2.46
CA LEU A 94 -12.56 -0.61 -2.77
C LEU A 94 -13.64 -1.43 -2.04
N PHE A 95 -13.52 -2.76 -2.03
CA PHE A 95 -14.45 -3.62 -1.27
C PHE A 95 -14.36 -3.36 0.24
N HIS A 96 -13.16 -3.23 0.78
CA HIS A 96 -12.95 -2.82 2.17
C HIS A 96 -13.63 -1.48 2.47
N GLY A 97 -13.35 -0.45 1.65
CA GLY A 97 -13.91 0.88 1.83
C GLY A 97 -15.43 0.91 1.75
N ALA A 98 -16.04 0.18 0.81
CA ALA A 98 -17.49 0.07 0.68
C ALA A 98 -18.15 -0.57 1.91
N ILE A 99 -17.59 -1.69 2.39
CA ILE A 99 -18.07 -2.37 3.60
C ILE A 99 -17.95 -1.45 4.83
N MET A 100 -16.80 -0.81 5.01
CA MET A 100 -16.56 0.05 6.16
C MET A 100 -17.43 1.31 6.10
N ALA A 101 -17.63 1.92 4.93
CA ALA A 101 -18.57 3.03 4.77
C ALA A 101 -20.00 2.62 5.16
N TRP A 102 -20.45 1.46 4.71
CA TRP A 102 -21.81 1.00 5.00
C TRP A 102 -22.01 0.60 6.47
N LYS A 103 -21.09 -0.16 7.04
CA LYS A 103 -21.25 -0.72 8.40
C LYS A 103 -20.65 0.18 9.47
N VAL A 104 -19.38 0.53 9.34
CA VAL A 104 -18.66 1.30 10.35
C VAL A 104 -19.03 2.78 10.27
N GLY A 105 -19.13 3.35 9.07
CA GLY A 105 -19.53 4.75 8.86
C GLY A 105 -20.92 5.07 9.41
N ALA A 106 -21.86 4.11 9.34
CA ALA A 106 -23.19 4.25 9.96
C ALA A 106 -23.13 4.28 11.50
N THR A 107 -22.14 3.62 12.11
CA THR A 107 -21.99 3.53 13.56
C THR A 107 -21.20 4.72 14.14
N ILE A 108 -20.07 5.08 13.53
CA ILE A 108 -19.15 6.11 14.06
C ILE A 108 -19.33 7.48 13.39
N GLY A 109 -20.15 7.55 12.35
CA GLY A 109 -20.39 8.74 11.54
C GLY A 109 -19.44 8.86 10.34
N PHE A 110 -19.99 9.31 9.20
CA PHE A 110 -19.25 9.45 7.94
C PHE A 110 -18.16 10.54 7.96
N ILE A 111 -18.22 11.48 8.91
CA ILE A 111 -17.23 12.55 9.09
C ILE A 111 -16.15 12.19 10.12
N HIS A 112 -16.22 11.00 10.73
CA HIS A 112 -15.22 10.57 11.71
C HIS A 112 -13.81 10.58 11.07
N PRO A 113 -12.74 11.01 11.79
CA PRO A 113 -11.40 11.08 11.22
C PRO A 113 -10.90 9.78 10.57
N LYS A 114 -11.30 8.61 11.10
CA LYS A 114 -11.02 7.30 10.46
C LYS A 114 -11.63 7.21 9.05
N MET A 115 -12.89 7.64 8.90
CA MET A 115 -13.61 7.63 7.63
C MET A 115 -13.00 8.65 6.66
N VAL A 116 -12.73 9.86 7.13
CA VAL A 116 -12.13 10.93 6.32
C VAL A 116 -10.75 10.56 5.79
N THR A 117 -9.89 10.01 6.65
CA THR A 117 -8.57 9.51 6.22
C THR A 117 -8.71 8.36 5.22
N GLY A 118 -9.72 7.50 5.35
CA GLY A 118 -10.02 6.43 4.40
C GLY A 118 -10.45 6.96 3.02
N TYR A 119 -11.35 7.94 2.96
CA TYR A 119 -11.75 8.60 1.71
C TYR A 119 -10.57 9.32 1.06
N GLY A 120 -9.77 10.02 1.86
CA GLY A 120 -8.54 10.66 1.39
C GLY A 120 -7.57 9.65 0.79
N SER A 121 -7.37 8.49 1.44
CA SER A 121 -6.54 7.41 0.92
C SER A 121 -7.07 6.88 -0.42
N VAL A 122 -8.39 6.70 -0.59
CA VAL A 122 -8.99 6.30 -1.87
C VAL A 122 -8.76 7.38 -2.94
N GLY A 123 -8.91 8.66 -2.60
CA GLY A 123 -8.62 9.77 -3.51
C GLY A 123 -7.16 9.78 -3.98
N LEU A 124 -6.20 9.63 -3.07
CA LEU A 124 -4.78 9.54 -3.41
C LEU A 124 -4.43 8.26 -4.18
N LEU A 125 -5.11 7.15 -3.92
CA LEU A 125 -4.98 5.93 -4.71
C LEU A 125 -5.39 6.18 -6.16
N THR A 126 -6.52 6.84 -6.39
CA THR A 126 -6.97 7.23 -7.74
C THR A 126 -5.92 8.07 -8.47
N ILE A 127 -5.36 9.09 -7.81
CA ILE A 127 -4.27 9.90 -8.39
C ILE A 127 -3.04 9.03 -8.69
N THR A 128 -2.68 8.10 -7.80
CA THR A 128 -1.55 7.19 -7.98
C THR A 128 -1.74 6.26 -9.18
N LEU A 129 -2.95 5.72 -9.36
CA LEU A 129 -3.32 4.87 -10.49
C LEU A 129 -3.31 5.66 -11.80
N LEU A 130 -3.86 6.89 -11.81
CA LEU A 130 -3.80 7.78 -12.96
C LEU A 130 -2.35 8.09 -13.35
N ALA A 131 -1.50 8.43 -12.37
CA ALA A 131 -0.08 8.64 -12.60
C ALA A 131 0.62 7.38 -13.16
N GLY A 132 0.23 6.20 -12.67
CA GLY A 132 0.70 4.90 -13.16
C GLY A 132 0.28 4.63 -14.61
N PHE A 133 -0.97 4.89 -14.95
CA PHE A 133 -1.51 4.76 -16.30
C PHE A 133 -0.79 5.70 -17.28
N LEU A 134 -0.61 6.98 -16.92
CA LEU A 134 0.12 7.95 -17.74
C LEU A 134 1.57 7.50 -17.99
N ARG A 135 2.22 6.94 -16.98
CA ARG A 135 3.57 6.38 -17.11
C ARG A 135 3.59 5.14 -18.01
N HIS A 136 2.58 4.27 -17.93
CA HIS A 136 2.48 3.08 -18.76
C HIS A 136 2.34 3.45 -20.26
N ARG A 137 1.57 4.51 -20.57
CA ARG A 137 1.42 5.01 -21.94
C ARG A 137 2.70 5.62 -22.52
N LYS A 138 3.46 6.38 -21.72
CA LYS A 138 4.77 6.92 -22.12
C LYS A 138 5.66 7.10 -20.89
N ALA A 139 6.80 6.44 -20.92
CA ALA A 139 7.79 6.56 -19.85
C ALA A 139 8.63 7.84 -20.04
N SER A 140 8.31 8.90 -19.29
CA SER A 140 9.15 10.10 -19.19
C SER A 140 9.69 10.28 -17.76
N GLY A 141 10.79 11.01 -17.62
CA GLY A 141 11.38 11.31 -16.30
C GLY A 141 10.38 12.01 -15.38
N PHE A 142 9.62 12.97 -15.91
CA PHE A 142 8.56 13.66 -15.19
C PHE A 142 7.47 12.70 -14.70
N ARG A 143 6.91 11.85 -15.57
CA ARG A 143 5.83 10.91 -15.21
C ARG A 143 6.29 9.89 -14.17
N ARG A 144 7.55 9.45 -14.26
CA ARG A 144 8.15 8.57 -13.24
C ARG A 144 8.23 9.26 -11.88
N LYS A 145 8.65 10.53 -11.84
CA LYS A 145 8.72 11.32 -10.59
C LYS A 145 7.32 11.59 -10.04
N PHE A 146 6.36 11.94 -10.90
CA PHE A 146 4.98 12.19 -10.52
C PHE A 146 4.33 10.95 -9.89
N HIS A 147 4.43 9.78 -10.55
CA HIS A 147 3.91 8.53 -9.99
C HIS A 147 4.57 8.16 -8.66
N LEU A 148 5.89 8.38 -8.52
CA LEU A 148 6.58 8.16 -7.25
C LEU A 148 6.05 9.08 -6.14
N ILE A 149 5.92 10.38 -6.41
CA ILE A 149 5.41 11.35 -5.42
C ILE A 149 3.97 10.98 -5.01
N ALA A 150 3.10 10.72 -5.99
CA ALA A 150 1.72 10.30 -5.72
C ALA A 150 1.67 9.02 -4.86
N ALA A 151 2.47 8.00 -5.21
CA ALA A 151 2.54 6.76 -4.44
C ALA A 151 3.08 6.97 -3.02
N MET A 152 4.04 7.87 -2.80
CA MET A 152 4.55 8.18 -1.47
C MET A 152 3.52 8.95 -0.63
N LEU A 153 2.80 9.92 -1.23
CA LEU A 153 1.71 10.62 -0.55
C LEU A 153 0.58 9.65 -0.16
N PHE A 154 0.19 8.77 -1.09
CA PHE A 154 -0.76 7.69 -0.80
C PHE A 154 -0.26 6.80 0.34
N ALA A 155 1.00 6.37 0.32
CA ALA A 155 1.59 5.55 1.37
C ALA A 155 1.54 6.24 2.75
N CYS A 156 1.90 7.52 2.82
CA CYS A 156 1.82 8.30 4.06
C CYS A 156 0.39 8.36 4.60
N LEU A 157 -0.58 8.73 3.77
CA LEU A 157 -1.98 8.83 4.21
C LEU A 157 -2.57 7.46 4.55
N PHE A 158 -2.20 6.41 3.82
CA PHE A 158 -2.56 5.02 4.14
C PHE A 158 -2.04 4.61 5.52
N LEU A 159 -0.79 4.93 5.87
CA LEU A 159 -0.24 4.63 7.20
C LEU A 159 -0.97 5.42 8.28
N ILE A 160 -1.27 6.70 8.04
CA ILE A 160 -2.12 7.50 8.96
C ILE A 160 -3.47 6.79 9.13
N HIS A 161 -4.16 6.46 8.04
CA HIS A 161 -5.45 5.78 8.09
C HIS A 161 -5.37 4.44 8.84
N LEU A 162 -4.33 3.63 8.61
CA LEU A 162 -4.14 2.33 9.26
C LEU A 162 -4.04 2.46 10.77
N PHE A 163 -3.20 3.38 11.26
CA PHE A 163 -2.91 3.55 12.68
C PHE A 163 -3.83 4.55 13.40
N TRP A 164 -4.69 5.26 12.67
CA TRP A 164 -5.67 6.15 13.28
C TRP A 164 -6.73 5.33 14.06
N PRO A 165 -6.99 5.63 15.33
CA PRO A 165 -7.97 4.89 16.13
C PRO A 165 -9.41 5.16 15.67
N ILE A 166 -10.30 4.19 15.89
CA ILE A 166 -11.75 4.39 15.78
C ILE A 166 -12.27 4.87 17.14
#